data_AF-A0A6G2V9E6-F1
#
_entry.id   AF-A0A6G2V9E6-F1
#
_cell.length_a   1.000
_cell.length_b   1.000
_cell.length_c   1.000
_cell.angle_alpha   90.00
_cell.angle_beta   90.00
_cell.angle_gamma   90.00
#
_symmetry.space_group_name_H-M   'P 1'
#
loop_
_entity.id
_entity.type
_entity.pdbx_description
1 polymer ?
#
loop_
_entity_poly.entity_id
_entity_poly.type
_entity_poly.pdbx_seq_one_letter_code
_entity_poly.pdbx_strand_id
1 'polypeptide(L)' 'MLFRVDPTSTVPLGDQIAACVRRAVADGAAPPGE' A
#
# COMPACT_ATOMS: atom_id res chain seq x y z
N MET A 1 0.27 7.35 7.48
CA MET A 1 -0.82 6.38 7.27
C MET A 1 -0.32 5.33 6.30
N LEU A 2 -0.31 4.06 6.72
CA LEU A 2 0.31 2.94 5.98
C LEU A 2 -0.37 2.63 4.64
N PHE A 3 -1.64 3.00 4.47
CA PHE A 3 -2.41 2.74 3.26
C PHE A 3 -3.12 4.00 2.78
N ARG A 4 -2.92 4.36 1.51
CA ARG A 4 -3.78 5.31 0.80
C ARG A 4 -4.76 4.51 -0.03
N VAL A 5 -6.03 4.54 0.38
CA VAL A 5 -7.13 3.90 -0.33
C VAL A 5 -7.99 4.99 -0.95
N ASP A 6 -8.27 4.84 -2.23
CA ASP A 6 -9.26 5.65 -2.93
C ASP A 6 -10.56 4.82 -3.08
N PRO A 7 -11.62 5.17 -2.33
CA PRO A 7 -12.88 4.45 -2.39
C PRO A 7 -13.66 4.70 -3.69
N THR A 8 -13.26 5.71 -4.48
CA THR A 8 -13.85 5.98 -5.80
C THR A 8 -13.18 5.20 -6.93
N SER A 9 -12.05 4.56 -6.63
CA SER A 9 -11.29 3.78 -7.61
C SER A 9 -12.03 2.49 -7.98
N THR A 10 -11.98 2.14 -9.26
CA THR A 10 -12.42 0.82 -9.74
C THR A 10 -11.42 -0.29 -9.45
N VAL A 11 -10.24 0.06 -8.93
CA VAL A 11 -9.20 -0.91 -8.55
C VAL A 11 -9.63 -1.65 -7.28
N PRO A 12 -9.57 -2.99 -7.27
CA PRO A 12 -9.90 -3.77 -6.07
C PRO A 12 -9.09 -3.32 -4.85
N LEU A 13 -9.74 -3.25 -3.69
CA LEU A 13 -9.12 -2.80 -2.43
C LEU A 13 -7.79 -3.50 -2.13
N GLY A 14 -7.74 -4.83 -2.33
CA GLY A 14 -6.53 -5.62 -2.11
C GLY A 14 -5.36 -5.17 -2.99
N ASP A 15 -5.64 -4.74 -4.22
CA ASP A 15 -4.60 -4.28 -5.14
C ASP A 15 -4.09 -2.87 -4.77
N GLN A 16 -4.98 -2.00 -4.30
CA GLN A 16 -4.60 -0.68 -3.75
C GLN A 16 -3.70 -0.83 -2.51
N ILE A 17 -4.04 -1.75 -1.61
CA ILE A 17 -3.23 -2.08 -0.43
C ILE A 17 -1.88 -2.63 -0.86
N ALA A 18 -1.86 -3.61 -1.77
CA ALA A 18 -0.62 -4.21 -2.25
C ALA A 18 0.30 -3.18 -2.92
N ALA A 19 -0.26 -2.21 -3.66
CA ALA A 19 0.49 -1.10 -4.23
C ALA A 19 1.11 -0.20 -3.14
N CYS A 20 0.37 0.12 -2.08
CA CYS A 20 0.90 0.89 -0.95
C CYS A 20 2.05 0.15 -0.25
N VAL A 21 1.91 -1.15 0.01
CA VAL A 21 2.96 -1.97 0.64
C VAL A 21 4.21 -2.03 -0.23
N ARG A 22 4.06 -2.34 -1.53
CA ARG A 22 5.19 -2.36 -2.47
C ARG A 22 5.95 -1.04 -2.49
N ARG A 23 5.23 0.08 -2.45
CA ARG A 23 5.85 1.41 -2.33
C ARG A 23 6.59 1.56 -0.99
N ALA A 24 5.95 1.23 0.13
CA ALA A 24 6.57 1.37 1.46
C ALA A 24 7.86 0.54 1.59
N VAL A 25 7.89 -0.66 1.00
CA VAL A 25 9.11 -1.49 0.93
C VAL A 25 10.17 -0.82 0.05
N ALA A 26 9.80 -0.31 -1.13
CA ALA A 26 10.74 0.34 -2.04
C ALA A 26 11.32 1.65 -1.45
N ASP A 27 10.53 2.41 -0.69
CA ASP A 27 10.95 3.61 0.03
C ASP A 27 11.72 3.29 1.34
N GLY A 28 11.84 2.02 1.73
CA GLY A 28 12.46 1.63 3.01
C GLY A 28 11.66 2.05 4.25
N ALA A 29 10.41 2.46 4.06
CA ALA A 29 9.50 2.87 5.14
C ALA A 29 8.84 1.67 5.85
N ALA A 30 8.92 0.47 5.27
CA ALA A 30 8.49 -0.79 5.88
C ALA A 30 9.72 -1.57 6.38
N PRO A 31 10.01 -1.58 7.70
CA PRO A 31 11.10 -2.37 8.25
C PRO A 31 10.78 -3.87 8.19
N PRO A 32 11.80 -4.74 8.10
CA PRO A 32 11.59 -6.18 8.14
C PRO A 32 10.96 -6.60 9.48
N GLY A 33 9.92 -7.44 9.41
CA GLY A 33 9.21 -7.95 10.59
C GLY A 33 7.92 -7.21 10.94
N GLU A 34 7.58 -6.16 10.19
CA GLU A 34 6.25 -5.50 10.17
C GLU A 34 5.37 -6.04 9.03
#